data_AF-A0A2M8N5K0-F1
#
_entry.id   AF-A0A2M8N5K0-F1
#
_cell.length_a   1.000
_cell.length_b   1.000
_cell.length_c   1.000
_cell.angle_alpha   90.00
_cell.angle_beta   90.00
_cell.angle_gamma   90.00
#
_symmetry.space_group_name_H-M   'P 1'
#
loop_
_entity.id
_entity.type
_entity.pdbx_description
1 polymer ?
#
loop_
_entity_poly.entity_id
_entity_poly.type
_entity_poly.pdbx_seq_one_letter_code
_entity_poly.pdbx_strand_id
1 'polypeptide(L)'
;IGSAGWVALMLWDFYRYGLDKQYLEKVIYPMLRGSLRVYQAIMAHSSDGFTFWSPSPEYIESGKPAWFEMPSFHLAIIHGLVQACKQSVLDLGKVEPELAAWDDMAKRLPKACIQDSIIGVGKGVALGASHRHHSHLAGIYPFDTFDIEGKDKQLIHHNMYHWAKLGYGDWVGWSMPWAAIIWSRQHEAEAAFHFLDIYERFFT
;
A
#
# COMPACT_ATOMS: atom_id res chain seq x y z
N ILE A 1 -8.53 -4.78 9.41
CA ILE A 1 -8.04 -3.38 9.41
C ILE A 1 -7.62 -2.96 8.01
N GLY A 2 -6.69 -3.68 7.36
CA GLY A 2 -6.21 -3.34 6.01
C GLY A 2 -7.31 -3.24 4.95
N SER A 3 -8.24 -4.20 4.92
CA SER A 3 -9.33 -4.22 3.93
C SER A 3 -10.22 -2.99 3.96
N ALA A 4 -10.57 -2.48 5.16
CA ALA A 4 -11.39 -1.28 5.28
C ALA A 4 -10.67 -0.03 4.75
N GLY A 5 -9.38 0.11 5.06
CA GLY A 5 -8.56 1.20 4.53
C GLY A 5 -8.40 1.13 3.02
N TRP A 6 -8.19 -0.06 2.45
CA TRP A 6 -8.13 -0.23 1.00
C TRP A 6 -9.47 0.12 0.33
N VAL A 7 -10.60 -0.37 0.86
CA VAL A 7 -11.93 -0.01 0.34
C VAL A 7 -12.18 1.50 0.39
N ALA A 8 -11.79 2.16 1.49
CA ALA A 8 -11.89 3.61 1.60
C ALA A 8 -11.03 4.34 0.54
N LEU A 9 -9.86 3.81 0.20
CA LEU A 9 -9.02 4.35 -0.88
C LEU A 9 -9.58 4.05 -2.28
N MET A 10 -10.25 2.92 -2.50
CA MET A 10 -10.99 2.69 -3.74
C MET A 10 -12.14 3.67 -3.93
N LEU A 11 -12.86 4.01 -2.85
CA LEU A 11 -13.88 5.04 -2.86
C LEU A 11 -13.28 6.42 -3.16
N TRP A 12 -12.10 6.71 -2.62
CA TRP A 12 -11.35 7.92 -2.95
C TRP A 12 -10.99 7.99 -4.44
N ASP A 13 -10.51 6.89 -5.03
CA ASP A 13 -10.26 6.83 -6.48
C ASP A 13 -11.56 7.04 -7.28
N PHE A 14 -12.68 6.46 -6.86
CA PHE A 14 -13.98 6.73 -7.48
C PHE A 14 -14.32 8.22 -7.51
N TYR A 15 -14.08 8.95 -6.41
CA TYR A 15 -14.24 10.41 -6.41
C TYR A 15 -13.23 11.12 -7.31
N ARG A 16 -11.96 10.70 -7.36
CA ARG A 16 -10.96 11.34 -8.23
C ARG A 16 -11.35 11.31 -9.72
N TYR A 17 -12.06 10.27 -10.15
CA TYR A 17 -12.57 10.15 -11.51
C TYR A 17 -13.97 10.77 -11.72
N GLY A 18 -14.83 10.76 -10.70
CA GLY A 18 -16.22 11.23 -10.80
C GLY A 18 -16.47 12.68 -10.32
N LEU A 19 -15.59 13.21 -9.47
CA LEU A 19 -15.62 14.54 -8.86
C LEU A 19 -16.93 14.91 -8.12
N ASP A 20 -17.72 13.92 -7.70
CA ASP A 20 -18.93 14.14 -6.91
C ASP A 20 -18.59 14.56 -5.48
N LYS A 21 -18.60 15.87 -5.24
CA LYS A 21 -18.33 16.47 -3.92
C LYS A 21 -19.36 16.10 -2.87
N GLN A 22 -20.61 15.84 -3.23
CA GLN A 22 -21.62 15.44 -2.24
C GLN A 22 -21.35 14.02 -1.75
N TYR A 23 -20.97 13.12 -2.65
CA TYR A 23 -20.56 11.77 -2.30
C TYR A 23 -19.25 11.76 -1.52
N LEU A 24 -18.28 12.61 -1.89
CA LEU A 24 -17.07 12.85 -1.12
C LEU A 24 -17.41 13.24 0.32
N GLU A 25 -18.26 14.25 0.50
CA GLU A 25 -18.60 14.80 1.79
C GLU A 25 -19.36 13.81 2.69
N LYS A 26 -20.36 13.13 2.14
CA LYS A 26 -21.31 12.34 2.92
C LYS A 26 -20.87 10.90 3.16
N VAL A 27 -20.01 10.35 2.29
CA VAL A 27 -19.67 8.92 2.30
C VAL A 27 -18.16 8.71 2.35
N ILE A 28 -17.42 9.24 1.38
CA ILE A 28 -16.01 8.90 1.20
C ILE A 28 -15.15 9.48 2.33
N TYR A 29 -15.30 10.77 2.64
CA TYR A 29 -14.53 11.42 3.69
C TYR A 29 -14.75 10.80 5.07
N PRO A 30 -16.00 10.53 5.52
CA PRO A 30 -16.23 9.76 6.74
C PRO A 30 -15.57 8.37 6.74
N MET A 31 -15.58 7.65 5.61
CA MET A 31 -14.93 6.34 5.48
C MET A 31 -13.40 6.43 5.56
N LEU A 32 -12.79 7.41 4.89
CA LEU A 32 -11.35 7.69 4.96
C LEU A 32 -10.92 8.02 6.40
N ARG A 33 -11.59 9.00 7.01
CA ARG A 33 -11.31 9.44 8.39
C ARG A 33 -11.55 8.31 9.40
N GLY A 34 -12.64 7.57 9.26
CA GLY A 34 -12.94 6.40 10.11
C GLY A 34 -11.88 5.31 10.01
N SER A 35 -11.42 5.00 8.79
CA SER A 35 -10.36 4.01 8.56
C SER A 35 -9.02 4.45 9.16
N LEU A 36 -8.68 5.73 9.05
CA LEU A 36 -7.47 6.29 9.65
C LEU A 36 -7.51 6.22 11.18
N ARG A 37 -8.68 6.48 11.79
CA ARG A 37 -8.88 6.36 13.25
C ARG A 37 -8.64 4.95 13.79
N VAL A 38 -8.93 3.91 12.99
CA VAL A 38 -8.60 2.53 13.39
C VAL A 38 -7.09 2.34 13.53
N TYR A 39 -6.30 2.88 12.58
CA TYR A 39 -4.85 2.83 12.67
C TYR A 39 -4.32 3.62 13.88
N GLN A 40 -4.85 4.83 14.12
CA GLN A 40 -4.47 5.61 15.30
C GLN A 40 -4.75 4.84 16.61
N ALA A 41 -5.88 4.11 16.69
CA ALA A 41 -6.26 3.36 17.89
C ALA A 41 -5.37 2.14 18.18
N ILE A 42 -4.76 1.53 17.17
CA ILE A 42 -3.85 0.37 17.34
C ILE A 42 -2.37 0.77 17.44
N MET A 43 -2.07 2.05 17.22
CA MET A 43 -0.71 2.56 17.19
C MET A 43 -0.23 2.82 18.62
N ALA A 44 0.91 2.24 18.97
CA ALA A 44 1.62 2.60 20.18
C ALA A 44 2.46 3.85 19.93
N HIS A 45 2.44 4.75 20.90
CA HIS A 45 3.21 5.99 20.90
C HIS A 45 4.37 5.86 21.89
N SER A 46 5.60 6.07 21.43
CA SER A 46 6.78 6.17 22.29
C SER A 46 7.57 7.44 22.00
N SER A 47 8.58 7.73 22.82
CA SER A 47 9.57 8.79 22.56
C SER A 47 10.23 8.64 21.19
N ASP A 48 10.36 7.41 20.71
CA ASP A 48 11.16 7.06 19.55
C ASP A 48 10.34 7.06 18.25
N GLY A 49 9.01 7.24 18.34
CA GLY A 49 8.12 7.26 17.18
C GLY A 49 6.80 6.57 17.39
N PHE A 50 6.24 6.11 16.28
CA PHE A 50 5.03 5.33 16.23
C PHE A 50 5.38 3.88 15.87
N THR A 51 4.70 2.92 16.48
CA THR A 51 4.80 1.51 16.09
C THR A 51 3.44 0.84 16.20
N PHE A 52 3.23 -0.21 15.43
CA PHE A 52 2.02 -1.03 15.48
C PHE A 52 2.33 -2.41 14.93
N TRP A 53 1.48 -3.38 15.31
CA TRP A 53 1.61 -4.76 14.85
C TRP A 53 0.41 -5.13 13.99
N SER A 54 0.66 -5.77 12.85
CA SER A 54 -0.39 -6.30 11.98
C SER A 54 0.14 -7.48 11.16
N PRO A 55 -0.73 -8.36 10.66
CA PRO A 55 -0.33 -9.32 9.65
C PRO A 55 0.00 -8.60 8.33
N SER A 56 0.98 -9.12 7.59
CA SER A 56 1.07 -8.87 6.14
C SER A 56 0.20 -9.93 5.45
N PRO A 57 -0.68 -9.56 4.50
CA PRO A 57 -1.67 -10.47 3.93
C PRO A 57 -1.11 -11.86 3.56
N GLU A 58 -1.57 -12.86 4.33
CA GLU A 58 -1.28 -14.29 4.14
C GLU A 58 0.22 -14.66 4.13
N TYR A 59 1.09 -13.77 4.62
CA TYR A 59 2.50 -14.10 4.80
C TYR A 59 2.68 -14.82 6.14
N ILE A 60 3.30 -15.98 6.08
CA ILE A 60 3.38 -16.96 7.17
C ILE A 60 4.86 -17.14 7.51
N GLU A 61 5.19 -17.16 8.81
CA GLU A 61 6.52 -17.50 9.29
C GLU A 61 6.43 -18.85 10.02
N SER A 62 7.29 -19.81 9.65
CA SER A 62 7.33 -21.15 10.26
C SER A 62 5.97 -21.88 10.31
N GLY A 63 5.14 -21.70 9.29
CA GLY A 63 3.82 -22.36 9.19
C GLY A 63 2.70 -21.73 10.04
N LYS A 64 2.92 -20.58 10.69
CA LYS A 64 1.89 -19.86 11.46
C LYS A 64 1.65 -18.44 10.95
N PRO A 65 0.41 -17.91 11.01
CA PRO A 65 0.14 -16.51 10.73
C PRO A 65 1.04 -15.62 11.58
N ALA A 66 1.85 -14.81 10.92
CA ALA A 66 2.85 -13.98 11.57
C ALA A 66 2.32 -12.54 11.71
N TRP A 67 2.56 -11.96 12.87
CA TRP A 67 2.34 -10.54 13.13
C TRP A 67 3.68 -9.84 12.96
N PHE A 68 3.70 -8.82 12.12
CA PHE A 68 4.90 -8.04 11.84
C PHE A 68 4.77 -6.67 12.50
N GLU A 69 5.91 -6.13 12.93
CA GLU A 69 6.01 -4.73 13.28
C GLU A 69 5.96 -3.89 12.00
N MET A 70 5.03 -2.93 11.95
CA MET A 70 4.85 -1.95 10.86
C MET A 70 4.84 -2.55 9.43
N PRO A 71 4.02 -3.58 9.12
CA PRO A 71 4.01 -4.19 7.79
C PRO A 71 3.83 -3.15 6.67
N SER A 72 4.66 -3.23 5.63
CA SER A 72 4.72 -2.24 4.54
C SER A 72 3.38 -2.01 3.84
N PHE A 73 2.55 -3.05 3.76
CA PHE A 73 1.17 -2.95 3.25
C PHE A 73 0.32 -1.94 4.02
N HIS A 74 0.37 -2.01 5.36
CA HIS A 74 -0.39 -1.13 6.22
C HIS A 74 0.20 0.27 6.28
N LEU A 75 1.53 0.40 6.22
CA LEU A 75 2.19 1.71 6.06
C LEU A 75 1.68 2.40 4.79
N ALA A 76 1.66 1.71 3.66
CA ALA A 76 1.14 2.25 2.40
C ALA A 76 -0.34 2.68 2.51
N ILE A 77 -1.18 1.90 3.18
CA ILE A 77 -2.58 2.30 3.45
C ILE A 77 -2.64 3.56 4.31
N ILE A 78 -1.87 3.66 5.40
CA ILE A 78 -1.87 4.82 6.29
C ILE A 78 -1.48 6.08 5.51
N HIS A 79 -0.38 6.02 4.75
CA HIS A 79 0.08 7.13 3.91
C HIS A 79 -0.99 7.53 2.89
N GLY A 80 -1.59 6.55 2.20
CA GLY A 80 -2.69 6.80 1.25
C GLY A 80 -3.89 7.48 1.91
N LEU A 81 -4.32 6.99 3.08
CA LEU A 81 -5.46 7.55 3.82
C LEU A 81 -5.18 8.99 4.27
N VAL A 82 -3.97 9.28 4.76
CA VAL A 82 -3.60 10.65 5.16
C VAL A 82 -3.62 11.60 3.97
N GLN A 83 -3.07 11.20 2.82
CA GLN A 83 -3.11 12.03 1.61
C GLN A 83 -4.54 12.23 1.09
N ALA A 84 -5.36 11.17 1.06
CA ALA A 84 -6.75 11.25 0.64
C ALA A 84 -7.59 12.14 1.57
N CYS A 85 -7.42 12.02 2.89
CA CYS A 85 -8.05 12.92 3.87
C CYS A 85 -7.64 14.37 3.65
N LYS A 86 -6.33 14.64 3.49
CA LYS A 86 -5.80 15.98 3.25
C LYS A 86 -6.40 16.61 1.99
N GLN A 87 -6.41 15.88 0.88
CA GLN A 87 -7.00 16.37 -0.36
C GLN A 87 -8.52 16.55 -0.24
N SER A 88 -9.22 15.65 0.46
CA SER A 88 -10.66 15.78 0.71
C SER A 88 -11.00 17.07 1.47
N VAL A 89 -10.21 17.41 2.49
CA VAL A 89 -10.38 18.65 3.27
C VAL A 89 -10.23 19.88 2.38
N LEU A 90 -9.21 19.89 1.53
CA LEU A 90 -8.97 20.96 0.55
C LEU A 90 -10.14 21.08 -0.45
N ASP A 91 -10.56 19.96 -1.04
CA ASP A 91 -11.60 19.93 -2.08
C ASP A 91 -12.99 20.35 -1.55
N LEU A 92 -13.28 20.04 -0.29
CA LEU A 92 -14.51 20.40 0.40
C LEU A 92 -14.45 21.81 1.03
N GLY A 93 -13.28 22.44 1.10
CA GLY A 93 -13.10 23.73 1.77
C GLY A 93 -13.43 23.67 3.27
N LYS A 94 -13.15 22.54 3.92
CA LYS A 94 -13.48 22.31 5.32
C LYS A 94 -12.29 22.56 6.24
N VAL A 95 -12.58 22.71 7.54
CA VAL A 95 -11.57 22.71 8.60
C VAL A 95 -11.58 21.33 9.26
N GLU A 96 -10.42 20.69 9.31
CA GLU A 96 -10.22 19.41 10.01
C GLU A 96 -9.17 19.59 11.13
N PRO A 97 -9.59 19.59 12.41
CA PRO A 97 -8.69 19.80 13.54
C PRO A 97 -7.56 18.77 13.64
N GLU A 98 -7.77 17.54 13.19
CA GLU A 98 -6.76 16.48 13.27
C GLU A 98 -5.73 16.49 12.13
N LEU A 99 -5.94 17.32 11.10
CA LEU A 99 -5.14 17.29 9.87
C LEU A 99 -3.64 17.47 10.14
N ALA A 100 -3.28 18.38 11.03
CA ALA A 100 -1.89 18.62 11.41
C ALA A 100 -1.26 17.40 12.12
N ALA A 101 -2.03 16.73 12.99
CA ALA A 101 -1.57 15.54 13.68
C ALA A 101 -1.41 14.34 12.73
N TRP A 102 -2.31 14.21 11.74
CA TRP A 102 -2.19 13.18 10.70
C TRP A 102 -0.97 13.40 9.79
N ASP A 103 -0.70 14.65 9.40
CA ASP A 103 0.46 15.02 8.57
C ASP A 103 1.78 14.80 9.34
N ASP A 104 1.84 15.12 10.64
CA ASP A 104 2.99 14.80 11.51
C ASP A 104 3.20 13.28 11.65
N MET A 105 2.13 12.54 11.94
CA MET A 105 2.17 11.08 12.06
C MET A 105 2.71 10.43 10.77
N ALA A 106 2.20 10.83 9.60
CA ALA A 106 2.67 10.32 8.33
C ALA A 106 4.15 10.66 8.08
N LYS A 107 4.63 11.85 8.45
CA LYS A 107 6.05 12.21 8.31
C LYS A 107 6.98 11.38 9.19
N ARG A 108 6.52 10.98 10.37
CA ARG A 108 7.29 10.19 11.34
C ARG A 108 7.25 8.69 11.06
N LEU A 109 6.23 8.21 10.36
CA LEU A 109 6.15 6.83 9.90
C LEU A 109 7.00 6.63 8.64
N PRO A 110 7.75 5.51 8.52
CA PRO A 110 8.40 5.17 7.27
C PRO A 110 7.36 4.90 6.17
N LYS A 111 7.72 5.13 4.90
CA LYS A 111 6.83 4.80 3.76
C LYS A 111 6.58 3.29 3.64
N ALA A 112 7.62 2.51 3.92
CA ALA A 112 7.62 1.05 3.98
C ALA A 112 8.78 0.60 4.86
N CYS A 113 8.80 -0.66 5.29
CA CYS A 113 9.96 -1.24 5.97
C CYS A 113 11.06 -1.49 4.95
N ILE A 114 12.12 -0.70 4.97
CA ILE A 114 13.25 -0.82 4.05
C ILE A 114 14.50 -1.23 4.84
N GLN A 115 15.15 -2.29 4.41
CA GLN A 115 16.44 -2.74 4.94
C GLN A 115 17.35 -3.11 3.76
N ASP A 116 18.57 -2.59 3.73
CA ASP A 116 19.56 -2.85 2.67
C ASP A 116 19.00 -2.63 1.25
N SER A 117 18.20 -1.56 1.08
CA SER A 117 17.46 -1.22 -0.16
C SER A 117 16.36 -2.21 -0.59
N ILE A 118 16.00 -3.16 0.26
CA ILE A 118 14.88 -4.09 0.04
C ILE A 118 13.66 -3.64 0.84
N ILE A 119 12.52 -3.57 0.17
CA ILE A 119 11.21 -3.35 0.79
C ILE A 119 10.73 -4.69 1.37
N GLY A 120 10.68 -4.76 2.69
CA GLY A 120 10.25 -5.94 3.43
C GLY A 120 8.74 -6.04 3.58
N VAL A 121 8.28 -7.22 3.99
CA VAL A 121 6.88 -7.46 4.39
C VAL A 121 6.54 -6.76 5.71
N GLY A 122 7.55 -6.53 6.55
CA GLY A 122 7.52 -5.77 7.80
C GLY A 122 8.94 -5.52 8.30
N LYS A 123 9.08 -4.90 9.47
CA LYS A 123 10.38 -4.44 9.97
C LYS A 123 11.32 -5.63 10.22
N GLY A 124 12.47 -5.62 9.55
CA GLY A 124 13.46 -6.69 9.66
C GLY A 124 13.13 -7.96 8.86
N VAL A 125 12.04 -7.98 8.09
CA VAL A 125 11.57 -9.18 7.38
C VAL A 125 11.45 -8.89 5.89
N ALA A 126 12.43 -9.34 5.12
CA ALA A 126 12.38 -9.30 3.66
C ALA A 126 11.38 -10.34 3.10
N LEU A 127 10.91 -10.14 1.86
CA LEU A 127 10.25 -11.22 1.13
C LEU A 127 11.30 -12.27 0.74
N GLY A 128 11.18 -13.47 1.30
CA GLY A 128 12.20 -14.52 1.19
C GLY A 128 11.97 -15.57 0.10
N ALA A 129 10.75 -15.63 -0.45
CA ALA A 129 10.36 -16.58 -1.49
C ALA A 129 9.24 -15.99 -2.35
N SER A 130 8.94 -16.65 -3.48
CA SER A 130 7.72 -16.39 -4.23
C SER A 130 6.51 -16.42 -3.29
N HIS A 131 5.61 -15.44 -3.42
CA HIS A 131 4.38 -15.38 -2.65
C HIS A 131 3.29 -14.76 -3.50
N ARG A 132 2.07 -15.30 -3.42
CA ARG A 132 0.94 -14.83 -4.23
C ARG A 132 0.57 -13.36 -4.00
N HIS A 133 0.87 -12.81 -2.81
CA HIS A 133 0.56 -11.42 -2.46
C HIS A 133 1.74 -10.49 -2.69
N HIS A 134 1.50 -9.39 -3.42
CA HIS A 134 2.47 -8.31 -3.66
C HIS A 134 2.37 -7.19 -2.62
N SER A 135 1.91 -7.51 -1.41
CA SER A 135 1.53 -6.54 -0.37
C SER A 135 2.65 -5.60 0.06
N HIS A 136 3.91 -6.06 0.03
CA HIS A 136 5.08 -5.22 0.32
C HIS A 136 5.30 -4.14 -0.75
N LEU A 137 4.85 -4.36 -2.00
CA LEU A 137 4.91 -3.42 -3.11
C LEU A 137 3.63 -2.55 -3.23
N ALA A 138 2.71 -2.62 -2.26
CA ALA A 138 1.43 -1.94 -2.37
C ALA A 138 1.53 -0.40 -2.41
N GLY A 139 2.65 0.16 -1.95
CA GLY A 139 2.96 1.58 -2.14
C GLY A 139 3.24 1.99 -3.60
N ILE A 140 3.60 1.05 -4.47
CA ILE A 140 3.72 1.26 -5.93
C ILE A 140 2.33 1.19 -6.56
N TYR A 141 1.58 0.13 -6.22
CA TYR A 141 0.19 -0.04 -6.62
C TYR A 141 -0.53 -0.99 -5.64
N PRO A 142 -1.71 -0.64 -5.10
CA PRO A 142 -2.61 0.41 -5.59
C PRO A 142 -2.55 1.75 -4.86
N PHE A 143 -1.69 1.92 -3.85
CA PHE A 143 -1.80 3.06 -2.95
C PHE A 143 -1.01 4.31 -3.40
N ASP A 144 -0.17 4.18 -4.43
CA ASP A 144 0.53 5.30 -5.08
C ASP A 144 1.28 6.21 -4.09
N THR A 145 1.90 5.62 -3.06
CA THR A 145 2.61 6.35 -1.99
C THR A 145 4.10 6.55 -2.27
N PHE A 146 4.67 5.77 -3.19
CA PHE A 146 6.00 5.98 -3.72
C PHE A 146 5.99 6.96 -4.89
N ASP A 147 7.02 7.79 -4.96
CA ASP A 147 7.30 8.64 -6.10
C ASP A 147 8.06 7.84 -7.17
N ILE A 148 7.30 7.17 -8.03
CA ILE A 148 7.79 6.20 -9.02
C ILE A 148 8.67 6.83 -10.12
N GLU A 149 8.48 8.11 -10.42
CA GLU A 149 9.27 8.83 -11.42
C GLU A 149 10.40 9.68 -10.83
N GLY A 150 10.27 10.07 -9.56
CA GLY A 150 11.23 10.92 -8.88
C GLY A 150 12.10 10.15 -7.90
N LYS A 151 12.02 10.54 -6.62
CA LYS A 151 13.03 10.17 -5.63
C LYS A 151 13.06 8.69 -5.26
N ASP A 152 11.95 7.97 -5.43
CA ASP A 152 11.85 6.57 -5.04
C ASP A 152 12.18 5.61 -6.21
N LYS A 153 12.42 6.14 -7.43
CA LYS A 153 12.63 5.37 -8.66
C LYS A 153 13.70 4.29 -8.56
N GLN A 154 14.88 4.62 -8.04
CA GLN A 154 15.99 3.65 -7.93
C GLN A 154 15.69 2.53 -6.93
N LEU A 155 15.04 2.86 -5.80
CA LEU A 155 14.60 1.89 -4.81
C LEU A 155 13.59 0.92 -5.44
N ILE A 156 12.60 1.45 -6.16
CA ILE A 156 11.58 0.63 -6.81
C ILE A 156 12.22 -0.28 -7.84
N HIS A 157 13.06 0.26 -8.73
CA HIS A 157 13.75 -0.53 -9.76
C HIS A 157 14.53 -1.70 -9.16
N HIS A 158 15.27 -1.45 -8.08
CA HIS A 158 15.97 -2.51 -7.34
C HIS A 158 15.04 -3.59 -6.80
N ASN A 159 13.89 -3.20 -6.24
CA ASN A 159 12.91 -4.12 -5.68
C ASN A 159 12.14 -4.91 -6.74
N MET A 160 11.93 -4.35 -7.93
CA MET A 160 11.37 -5.08 -9.08
C MET A 160 12.28 -6.24 -9.49
N TYR A 161 13.61 -6.02 -9.55
CA TYR A 161 14.56 -7.11 -9.81
C TYR A 161 14.60 -8.15 -8.70
N HIS A 162 14.57 -7.74 -7.44
CA HIS A 162 14.52 -8.67 -6.31
C HIS A 162 13.27 -9.55 -6.38
N TRP A 163 12.10 -8.93 -6.57
CA TRP A 163 10.82 -9.62 -6.71
C TRP A 163 10.79 -10.57 -7.91
N ALA A 164 11.32 -10.16 -9.06
CA ALA A 164 11.45 -11.03 -10.24
C ALA A 164 12.33 -12.27 -9.98
N LYS A 165 13.42 -12.12 -9.22
CA LYS A 165 14.33 -13.23 -8.87
C LYS A 165 13.68 -14.29 -7.98
N LEU A 166 12.71 -13.91 -7.16
CA LEU A 166 11.95 -14.86 -6.33
C LEU A 166 11.01 -15.73 -7.17
N GLY A 167 10.69 -15.29 -8.39
CA GLY A 167 9.83 -15.99 -9.33
C GLY A 167 8.34 -15.90 -8.98
N TYR A 168 7.54 -16.58 -9.79
CA TYR A 168 6.07 -16.58 -9.72
C TYR A 168 5.47 -17.98 -9.48
N GLY A 169 6.26 -18.91 -8.92
CA GLY A 169 5.85 -20.31 -8.74
C GLY A 169 4.68 -20.51 -7.78
N ASP A 170 4.52 -19.63 -6.80
CA ASP A 170 3.41 -19.64 -5.83
C ASP A 170 2.30 -18.63 -6.16
N TRP A 171 2.38 -18.00 -7.34
CA TRP A 171 1.38 -17.03 -7.77
C TRP A 171 0.12 -17.73 -8.25
N VAL A 172 -1.01 -17.06 -8.11
CA VAL A 172 -2.33 -17.55 -8.53
C VAL A 172 -2.98 -16.57 -9.49
N GLY A 173 -4.15 -16.89 -10.03
CA GLY A 173 -4.77 -16.11 -11.10
C GLY A 173 -4.84 -14.61 -10.85
N TRP A 174 -5.22 -14.17 -9.64
CA TRP A 174 -5.29 -12.73 -9.31
C TRP A 174 -3.93 -12.06 -9.09
N SER A 175 -2.86 -12.83 -8.83
CA SER A 175 -1.50 -12.31 -8.69
C SER A 175 -0.97 -11.78 -10.03
N MET A 176 -1.41 -12.36 -11.14
CA MET A 176 -0.94 -12.05 -12.49
C MET A 176 -1.35 -10.65 -12.97
N PRO A 177 -2.64 -10.25 -12.99
CA PRO A 177 -3.02 -8.90 -13.40
C PRO A 177 -2.50 -7.83 -12.43
N TRP A 178 -2.39 -8.13 -11.12
CA TRP A 178 -1.76 -7.20 -10.18
C TRP A 178 -0.27 -7.00 -10.54
N ALA A 179 0.45 -8.07 -10.83
CA ALA A 179 1.83 -7.97 -11.29
C ALA A 179 1.97 -7.17 -12.59
N ALA A 180 1.09 -7.42 -13.56
CA ALA A 180 1.07 -6.67 -14.82
C ALA A 180 0.91 -5.16 -14.60
N ILE A 181 0.04 -4.74 -13.66
CA ILE A 181 -0.11 -3.32 -13.31
C ILE A 181 1.17 -2.77 -12.69
N ILE A 182 1.79 -3.48 -11.75
CA ILE A 182 3.04 -3.02 -11.09
C ILE A 182 4.16 -2.86 -12.14
N TRP A 183 4.34 -3.81 -13.05
CA TRP A 183 5.32 -3.70 -14.15
C TRP A 183 4.98 -2.56 -15.10
N SER A 184 3.70 -2.34 -15.40
CA SER A 184 3.25 -1.20 -16.22
C SER A 184 3.60 0.14 -15.58
N ARG A 185 3.50 0.26 -14.25
CA ARG A 185 3.93 1.46 -13.50
C ARG A 185 5.43 1.72 -13.57
N GLN A 186 6.22 0.77 -14.05
CA GLN A 186 7.67 0.90 -14.25
C GLN A 186 8.06 1.04 -15.72
N HIS A 187 7.07 1.22 -16.62
CA HIS A 187 7.24 1.26 -18.07
C HIS A 187 7.83 -0.02 -18.67
N GLU A 188 7.68 -1.15 -17.97
CA GLU A 188 8.16 -2.46 -18.40
C GLU A 188 7.04 -3.21 -19.14
N ALA A 189 6.74 -2.75 -20.36
CA ALA A 189 5.60 -3.23 -21.15
C ALA A 189 5.66 -4.73 -21.46
N GLU A 190 6.84 -5.26 -21.79
CA GLU A 190 7.03 -6.69 -22.09
C GLU A 190 6.75 -7.58 -20.87
N ALA A 191 7.23 -7.16 -19.69
CA ALA A 191 6.94 -7.87 -18.44
C ALA A 191 5.44 -7.81 -18.12
N ALA A 192 4.82 -6.64 -18.28
CA ALA A 192 3.38 -6.50 -18.08
C ALA A 192 2.57 -7.41 -19.02
N PHE A 193 2.91 -7.42 -20.32
CA PHE A 193 2.27 -8.28 -21.31
C PHE A 193 2.46 -9.77 -20.97
N HIS A 194 3.66 -10.18 -20.57
CA HIS A 194 3.93 -11.56 -20.17
C HIS A 194 2.99 -12.05 -19.06
N PHE A 195 2.76 -11.26 -18.02
CA PHE A 195 1.84 -11.65 -16.94
C PHE A 195 0.37 -11.64 -17.36
N LEU A 196 -0.03 -10.78 -18.31
CA LEU A 196 -1.37 -10.83 -18.88
C LEU A 196 -1.57 -12.06 -19.77
N ASP A 197 -0.58 -12.45 -20.58
CA ASP A 197 -0.62 -13.67 -21.40
C ASP A 197 -0.70 -14.94 -20.53
N ILE A 198 0.04 -14.99 -19.41
CA ILE A 198 -0.11 -16.07 -18.42
C ILE A 198 -1.53 -16.08 -17.83
N TYR A 199 -2.08 -14.92 -17.48
CA TYR A 199 -3.43 -14.82 -16.94
C TYR A 199 -4.47 -15.36 -17.94
N GLU A 200 -4.40 -14.91 -19.19
CA GLU A 200 -5.31 -15.30 -20.27
C GLU A 200 -5.24 -16.81 -20.56
N ARG A 201 -4.04 -17.38 -20.62
CA ARG A 201 -3.87 -18.79 -21.01
C ARG A 201 -4.26 -19.80 -19.95
N PHE A 202 -4.08 -19.45 -18.66
CA PHE A 202 -4.14 -20.42 -17.57
C PHE A 202 -5.22 -20.12 -16.53
N PHE A 203 -5.85 -18.94 -16.55
CA PHE A 203 -6.79 -18.52 -15.52
C PHE A 203 -8.10 -17.91 -16.04
N THR A 204 -8.29 -17.81 -17.35
CA THR A 204 -9.56 -17.43 -18.01
C THR A 204 -9.95 -18.45 -19.06
#